data_AF-A0A2V9HMZ7-F1
#
_entry.id   AF-A0A2V9HMZ7-F1
#
_cell.length_a   1.000
_cell.length_b   1.000
_cell.length_c   1.000
_cell.angle_alpha   90.00
_cell.angle_beta   90.00
_cell.angle_gamma   90.00
#
_symmetry.space_group_name_H-M   'P 1'
#
loop_
_entity.id
_entity.type
_entity.pdbx_description
1 polymer ?
#
loop_
_entity_poly.entity_id
_entity_poly.type
_entity_poly.pdbx_seq_one_letter_code
_entity_poly.pdbx_strand_id
1 'polypeptide(L)'
;RRFEELGEDETGEGRPKIFVGPPSEPTDPYRERYVRSFTRALEKALRGLQPQERERLRLYYAEEKTLAEIGGLLGEHESSVSRHLDHARRDLRQAVENLLRHGIGEANGSAGLSDAEIALCFEYSAEDTPIDLQKLLPRSNSRSPATAKRTP
;
A
#
# COMPACT_ATOMS: atom_id res chain seq x y z
N ARG A 1 39.13 53.64 26.03
CA ARG A 1 39.32 52.39 25.24
C ARG A 1 38.36 52.52 24.05
N ARG A 2 38.80 53.19 22.97
CA ARG A 2 39.27 52.66 21.65
C ARG A 2 38.08 52.21 20.78
N PHE A 3 37.49 53.10 19.97
CA PHE A 3 37.78 53.46 18.55
C PHE A 3 37.42 52.35 17.53
N GLU A 4 36.33 52.63 16.80
CA GLU A 4 35.96 52.45 15.38
C GLU A 4 36.37 51.21 14.55
N GLU A 5 35.32 50.74 13.85
CA GLU A 5 35.20 50.26 12.47
C GLU A 5 36.39 50.53 11.52
N LEU A 6 36.74 49.50 10.74
CA LEU A 6 37.24 49.46 9.35
C LEU A 6 37.41 47.95 9.08
N GLY A 7 36.70 47.35 8.13
CA GLY A 7 37.01 47.47 6.72
C GLY A 7 37.70 46.19 6.28
N GLU A 8 36.95 45.38 5.54
CA GLU A 8 37.34 44.20 4.76
C GLU A 8 38.74 44.23 4.11
N ASP A 9 39.45 43.10 4.15
CA ASP A 9 40.29 42.64 3.04
C ASP A 9 40.41 41.11 3.09
N GLU A 10 39.94 40.49 2.00
CA GLU A 10 39.97 39.06 1.73
C GLU A 10 41.41 38.53 1.67
N THR A 11 41.69 37.42 2.34
CA THR A 11 42.71 36.47 1.87
C THR A 11 42.24 35.06 2.21
N GLY A 12 41.89 34.34 1.15
CA GLY A 12 41.22 33.06 1.21
C GLY A 12 42.07 31.93 1.81
N GLU A 13 41.35 30.99 2.41
CA GLU A 13 41.46 29.58 2.06
C GLU A 13 40.15 28.95 2.55
N GLY A 14 39.16 28.98 1.65
CA GLY A 14 37.91 28.29 1.85
C GLY A 14 38.18 26.81 1.94
N ARG A 15 38.38 26.30 3.16
CA ARG A 15 38.14 24.88 3.41
C ARG A 15 36.68 24.65 3.07
N PRO A 16 36.35 23.82 2.05
CA PRO A 16 34.96 23.45 1.86
C PRO A 16 34.53 22.80 3.15
N LYS A 17 33.58 23.43 3.85
CA LYS A 17 32.78 22.71 4.85
C LYS A 17 32.07 21.65 4.03
N ILE A 18 32.67 20.46 3.96
CA ILE A 18 32.01 19.29 3.44
C ILE A 18 30.80 19.13 4.35
N PHE A 19 29.66 19.59 3.87
CA PHE A 19 28.38 19.25 4.46
C PHE A 19 28.24 17.76 4.15
N VAL A 20 28.79 16.94 5.05
CA VAL A 20 28.41 15.54 5.12
C VAL A 20 26.94 15.64 5.55
N GLY A 21 26.04 15.61 4.57
CA GLY A 21 24.62 15.41 4.83
C GLY A 21 24.48 14.19 5.76
N PRO A 22 23.39 14.10 6.54
CA PRO A 22 23.18 12.96 7.43
C PRO A 22 23.53 11.68 6.65
N PRO A 23 24.31 10.75 7.25
CA PRO A 23 24.70 9.53 6.57
C PRO A 23 23.44 8.95 5.97
N SER A 24 23.39 8.85 4.64
CA SER A 24 22.30 8.19 3.95
C SER A 24 22.20 6.83 4.61
N GLU A 25 21.15 6.61 5.41
CA GLU A 25 20.94 5.34 6.07
C GLU A 25 21.14 4.26 5.01
N PRO A 26 21.95 3.21 5.27
CA PRO A 26 22.15 2.17 4.30
C PRO A 26 20.76 1.63 3.96
N THR A 27 20.27 1.97 2.76
CA THR A 27 18.99 1.49 2.28
C THR A 27 19.11 -0.01 2.27
N ASP A 28 18.29 -0.68 3.08
CA ASP A 28 18.29 -2.13 3.20
C ASP A 28 18.30 -2.74 1.79
N PRO A 29 19.35 -3.49 1.41
CA PRO A 29 19.49 -4.01 0.05
C PRO A 29 18.37 -5.00 -0.32
N TYR A 30 17.60 -5.47 0.67
CA TYR A 30 16.44 -6.33 0.48
C TYR A 30 15.11 -5.57 0.43
N ARG A 31 15.10 -4.24 0.60
CA ARG A 31 13.90 -3.40 0.57
C ARG A 31 13.00 -3.69 -0.63
N GLU A 32 13.56 -3.63 -1.84
CA GLU A 32 12.81 -3.91 -3.07
C GLU A 32 12.22 -5.33 -3.11
N ARG A 33 12.96 -6.31 -2.56
CA ARG A 33 12.48 -7.69 -2.45
C ARG A 33 11.30 -7.77 -1.49
N TYR A 34 11.34 -7.07 -0.36
CA TYR A 34 10.26 -7.06 0.61
C TYR A 34 9.00 -6.38 0.07
N VAL A 35 9.13 -5.23 -0.61
CA VAL A 35 8.01 -4.56 -1.27
C VAL A 35 7.39 -5.47 -2.34
N ARG A 36 8.21 -6.09 -3.21
CA ARG A 36 7.72 -7.03 -4.23
C ARG A 36 7.02 -8.25 -3.63
N SER A 37 7.57 -8.83 -2.57
CA SER A 37 6.92 -9.92 -1.83
C SER A 37 5.58 -9.49 -1.26
N PHE A 38 5.52 -8.30 -0.65
CA PHE A 38 4.28 -7.74 -0.11
C PHE A 38 3.22 -7.55 -1.19
N THR A 39 3.55 -6.88 -2.30
CA THR A 39 2.61 -6.64 -3.41
C THR A 39 2.05 -7.95 -3.95
N ARG A 40 2.90 -8.97 -4.13
CA ARG A 40 2.48 -10.28 -4.64
C ARG A 40 1.60 -11.05 -3.64
N ALA A 41 1.89 -10.94 -2.34
CA ALA A 41 1.05 -11.51 -1.29
C ALA A 41 -0.32 -10.81 -1.24
N LEU A 42 -0.33 -9.47 -1.30
CA LEU A 42 -1.55 -8.66 -1.32
C LEU A 42 -2.41 -8.99 -2.53
N GLU A 43 -1.83 -9.06 -3.73
CA GLU A 43 -2.52 -9.49 -4.95
C GLU A 43 -3.17 -10.87 -4.81
N LYS A 44 -2.44 -11.83 -4.22
CA LYS A 44 -2.98 -13.18 -4.01
C LYS A 44 -4.08 -13.20 -2.95
N ALA A 45 -3.94 -12.43 -1.88
CA ALA A 45 -4.96 -12.27 -0.85
C ALA A 45 -6.24 -11.64 -1.42
N LEU A 46 -6.10 -10.56 -2.20
CA LEU A 46 -7.22 -9.87 -2.86
C LEU A 46 -7.97 -10.78 -3.84
N ARG A 47 -7.25 -11.64 -4.58
CA ARG A 47 -7.88 -12.66 -5.44
C ARG A 47 -8.69 -13.71 -4.67
N GLY A 48 -8.34 -13.97 -3.41
CA GLY A 48 -9.04 -14.89 -2.52
C GLY A 48 -10.32 -14.32 -1.88
N LEU A 49 -10.49 -12.99 -1.88
CA LEU A 49 -11.69 -12.35 -1.34
C LEU A 49 -12.94 -12.67 -2.17
N GLN A 50 -14.09 -12.72 -1.49
CA GLN A 50 -15.37 -12.86 -2.18
C GLN A 50 -15.63 -11.65 -3.09
N PRO A 51 -16.37 -11.84 -4.20
CA PRO A 51 -16.63 -10.76 -5.15
C PRO A 51 -17.24 -9.50 -4.50
N GLN A 52 -18.15 -9.68 -3.54
CA GLN A 52 -18.82 -8.57 -2.86
C GLN A 52 -17.89 -7.81 -1.89
N GLU A 53 -16.97 -8.51 -1.22
CA GLU A 53 -15.96 -7.86 -0.35
C GLU A 53 -14.96 -7.07 -1.18
N ARG A 54 -14.52 -7.62 -2.30
CA ARG A 54 -13.65 -6.94 -3.25
C ARG A 54 -14.32 -5.68 -3.81
N GLU A 55 -15.61 -5.76 -4.12
CA GLU A 55 -16.38 -4.60 -4.60
C GLU A 55 -16.51 -3.51 -3.52
N ARG A 56 -16.78 -3.87 -2.26
CA ARG A 56 -16.79 -2.90 -1.14
C ARG A 56 -15.44 -2.18 -1.02
N LEU A 57 -14.34 -2.93 -1.03
CA LEU A 57 -12.98 -2.36 -0.95
C LEU A 57 -12.68 -1.44 -2.14
N ARG A 58 -13.11 -1.83 -3.34
CA ARG A 58 -12.94 -1.02 -4.56
C ARG A 58 -13.69 0.30 -4.46
N LEU A 59 -14.97 0.25 -4.09
CA LEU A 59 -15.79 1.45 -3.95
C LEU A 59 -15.20 2.41 -2.90
N TYR A 60 -14.68 1.86 -1.80
CA TYR A 60 -14.12 2.66 -0.71
C TYR A 60 -12.73 3.24 -1.05
N TYR A 61 -11.77 2.41 -1.45
CA TYR A 61 -10.37 2.85 -1.61
C TYR A 61 -10.00 3.31 -3.03
N ALA A 62 -10.65 2.77 -4.07
CA ALA A 62 -10.30 3.08 -5.46
C ALA A 62 -11.22 4.13 -6.10
N GLU A 63 -12.48 4.23 -5.63
CA GLU A 63 -13.45 5.25 -6.05
C GLU A 63 -13.78 6.29 -4.96
N GLU A 64 -13.14 6.21 -3.79
CA GLU A 64 -13.27 7.17 -2.68
C GLU A 64 -14.73 7.42 -2.25
N LYS A 65 -15.61 6.43 -2.39
CA LYS A 65 -17.02 6.55 -1.99
C LYS A 65 -17.17 6.51 -0.48
N THR A 66 -18.11 7.30 0.01
CA THR A 66 -18.52 7.28 1.41
C THR A 66 -19.23 5.97 1.78
N LEU A 67 -19.22 5.62 3.06
CA LEU A 67 -19.91 4.44 3.56
C LEU A 67 -21.42 4.45 3.23
N ALA A 68 -22.04 5.64 3.26
CA ALA A 68 -23.44 5.83 2.90
C ALA A 68 -23.71 5.57 1.41
N GLU A 69 -22.85 6.06 0.52
CA GLU A 69 -22.96 5.79 -0.92
C GLU A 69 -22.75 4.31 -1.24
N ILE A 70 -21.78 3.66 -0.59
CA ILE A 70 -21.54 2.22 -0.74
C ILE A 70 -22.76 1.43 -0.25
N GLY A 71 -23.31 1.79 0.91
CA GLY A 71 -24.53 1.18 1.45
C GLY A 71 -25.70 1.31 0.47
N GLY A 72 -25.90 2.50 -0.10
CA GLY A 72 -26.91 2.74 -1.13
C GLY A 72 -26.71 1.91 -2.40
N LEU A 73 -25.47 1.78 -2.88
CA LEU A 73 -25.14 1.00 -4.09
C LEU A 73 -25.29 -0.51 -3.89
N LEU A 74 -25.00 -1.02 -2.70
CA LEU A 74 -25.01 -2.45 -2.39
C LEU A 74 -26.30 -2.93 -1.70
N GLY A 75 -27.20 -2.01 -1.33
CA GLY A 75 -28.41 -2.33 -0.57
C GLY A 75 -28.12 -2.72 0.89
N GLU A 76 -27.06 -2.16 1.47
CA GLU A 76 -26.59 -2.43 2.83
C GLU A 76 -26.72 -1.18 3.71
N HIS A 77 -26.83 -1.38 5.02
CA HIS A 77 -26.69 -0.28 5.97
C HIS A 77 -25.24 0.19 6.07
N GLU A 78 -25.03 1.50 6.26
CA GLU A 78 -23.72 2.10 6.44
C GLU A 78 -22.88 1.40 7.54
N SER A 79 -23.53 1.07 8.66
CA SER A 79 -22.89 0.36 9.77
C SER A 79 -22.44 -1.05 9.39
N SER A 80 -23.17 -1.74 8.50
CA SER A 80 -22.76 -3.03 7.95
C SER A 80 -21.56 -2.87 7.02
N VAL A 81 -21.56 -1.85 6.15
CA VAL A 81 -20.43 -1.55 5.26
C VAL A 81 -19.15 -1.30 6.06
N SER A 82 -19.21 -0.46 7.11
CA SER A 82 -18.07 -0.21 8.00
C SER A 82 -17.53 -1.51 8.60
N ARG A 83 -18.40 -2.34 9.18
CA ARG A 83 -18.00 -3.62 9.79
C ARG A 83 -17.40 -4.58 8.77
N HIS A 84 -17.97 -4.66 7.57
CA HIS A 84 -17.45 -5.49 6.48
C HIS A 84 -16.07 -5.01 6.02
N LEU A 85 -15.84 -3.69 5.90
CA LEU A 85 -14.54 -3.14 5.56
C LEU A 85 -13.50 -3.41 6.66
N ASP A 86 -13.87 -3.24 7.92
CA ASP A 86 -13.01 -3.53 9.06
C ASP A 86 -12.62 -5.02 9.12
N HIS A 87 -13.56 -5.91 8.81
CA HIS A 87 -13.33 -7.34 8.73
C HIS A 87 -12.41 -7.67 7.56
N ALA A 88 -12.74 -7.19 6.35
CA ALA A 88 -11.95 -7.42 5.15
C ALA A 88 -10.50 -6.92 5.30
N ARG A 89 -10.28 -5.79 5.99
CA ARG A 89 -8.93 -5.27 6.26
C ARG A 89 -8.12 -6.21 7.18
N ARG A 90 -8.75 -6.74 8.23
CA ARG A 90 -8.11 -7.69 9.16
C ARG A 90 -7.79 -9.01 8.45
N ASP A 91 -8.74 -9.53 7.69
CA ASP A 91 -8.57 -10.76 6.94
C ASP A 91 -7.49 -10.63 5.88
N LEU A 92 -7.45 -9.51 5.15
CA LEU A 92 -6.39 -9.24 4.18
C LEU A 92 -5.03 -9.19 4.84
N ARG A 93 -4.90 -8.50 5.97
CA ARG A 93 -3.64 -8.45 6.72
C ARG A 93 -3.20 -9.87 7.12
N GLN A 94 -4.09 -10.65 7.70
CA GLN A 94 -3.78 -12.01 8.13
C GLN A 94 -3.41 -12.92 6.96
N ALA A 95 -4.13 -12.80 5.83
CA ALA A 95 -3.85 -13.56 4.62
C ALA A 95 -2.48 -13.21 4.03
N VAL A 96 -2.13 -11.92 4.00
CA VAL A 96 -0.80 -11.46 3.54
C VAL A 96 0.30 -11.99 4.45
N GLU A 97 0.16 -11.87 5.77
CA GLU A 97 1.13 -12.40 6.74
C GLU A 97 1.34 -13.91 6.56
N ASN A 98 0.25 -14.67 6.42
CA ASN A 98 0.31 -16.12 6.20
C ASN A 98 1.00 -16.47 4.86
N LEU A 99 0.70 -15.73 3.79
CA LEU A 99 1.33 -15.94 2.49
C LEU A 99 2.83 -15.64 2.50
N LEU A 100 3.26 -14.60 3.22
CA LEU A 100 4.68 -14.29 3.40
C LEU A 100 5.38 -15.33 4.27
N ARG A 101 4.75 -15.77 5.36
CA ARG A 101 5.28 -16.78 6.30
C ARG A 101 5.40 -18.17 5.69
N HIS A 102 4.51 -18.55 4.78
CA HIS A 102 4.56 -19.86 4.11
C HIS A 102 5.30 -19.84 2.76
N GLY A 103 5.70 -18.64 2.30
CA GLY A 103 6.27 -18.44 0.98
C GLY A 103 5.19 -18.37 -0.09
N ILE A 104 5.30 -17.37 -0.95
CA ILE A 104 4.40 -17.21 -2.08
C ILE A 104 4.96 -18.07 -3.21
N GLY A 105 4.50 -19.32 -3.32
CA GLY A 105 5.04 -20.33 -4.25
C GLY A 105 5.51 -19.74 -5.59
N GLU A 106 6.82 -19.58 -5.74
CA GLU A 106 7.49 -19.61 -7.03
C GLU A 106 8.06 -21.00 -7.22
N ALA A 107 8.26 -21.40 -8.46
CA ALA A 107 8.78 -22.70 -8.87
C ALA A 107 10.15 -23.07 -8.22
N ASN A 108 10.78 -22.12 -7.51
CA ASN A 108 12.11 -22.25 -6.90
C ASN A 108 12.13 -22.24 -5.37
N GLY A 109 11.03 -22.63 -4.69
CA GLY A 109 11.10 -23.08 -3.29
C GLY A 109 11.66 -22.06 -2.28
N SER A 110 11.35 -20.77 -2.43
CA SER A 110 11.73 -19.77 -1.45
C SER A 110 11.07 -20.10 -0.11
N ALA A 111 11.87 -20.43 0.91
CA ALA A 111 11.41 -20.56 2.28
C ALA A 111 10.64 -19.30 2.69
N GLY A 112 9.63 -19.48 3.54
CA GLY A 112 8.84 -18.37 4.07
C GLY A 112 9.69 -17.35 4.82
N LEU A 113 9.18 -16.12 4.90
CA LEU A 113 9.83 -15.02 5.62
C LEU A 113 9.66 -15.20 7.14
N SER A 114 10.66 -14.75 7.89
CA SER A 114 10.58 -14.62 9.35
C SER A 114 9.66 -13.46 9.76
N ASP A 115 9.20 -13.44 11.01
CA ASP A 115 8.31 -12.38 11.50
C ASP A 115 8.94 -10.97 11.41
N ALA A 116 10.26 -10.86 11.58
CA ALA A 116 10.98 -9.59 11.42
C ALA A 116 10.98 -9.12 9.95
N GLU A 117 11.23 -10.03 9.00
CA GLU A 117 11.17 -9.72 7.58
C GLU A 117 9.74 -9.38 7.11
N ILE A 118 8.74 -10.05 7.68
CA ILE A 118 7.33 -9.72 7.44
C ILE A 118 7.04 -8.31 7.93
N ALA A 119 7.53 -7.90 9.11
CA ALA A 119 7.37 -6.53 9.59
C ALA A 119 7.98 -5.51 8.62
N LEU A 120 9.18 -5.78 8.10
CA LEU A 120 9.84 -4.94 7.08
C LEU A 120 9.04 -4.87 5.77
N CYS A 121 8.38 -5.97 5.35
CA CYS A 121 7.46 -5.94 4.21
C CYS A 121 6.32 -4.92 4.41
N PHE A 122 5.72 -4.85 5.60
CA PHE A 122 4.67 -3.88 5.90
C PHE A 122 5.20 -2.45 6.02
N GLU A 123 6.35 -2.27 6.66
CA GLU A 123 6.99 -0.96 6.83
C GLU A 123 7.37 -0.35 5.49
N TYR A 124 8.16 -1.06 4.69
CA TYR A 124 8.64 -0.55 3.41
C TYR A 124 7.51 -0.36 2.40
N SER A 125 6.47 -1.21 2.40
CA SER A 125 5.31 -1.01 1.52
C SER A 125 4.41 0.18 1.90
N ALA A 126 4.52 0.69 3.13
CA ALA A 126 3.84 1.92 3.54
C ALA A 126 4.63 3.17 3.13
N GLU A 127 5.95 3.06 2.94
CA GLU A 127 6.85 4.15 2.55
C GLU A 127 7.02 4.29 1.03
N ASP A 128 7.16 3.18 0.32
CA ASP A 128 7.34 3.13 -1.13
C ASP A 128 5.99 3.30 -1.84
N THR A 129 5.87 4.37 -2.64
CA THR A 129 4.83 4.69 -3.66
C THR A 129 3.45 4.05 -3.48
N PRO A 130 2.34 4.84 -3.42
CA PRO A 130 1.02 4.31 -3.14
C PRO A 130 0.68 3.12 -4.05
N ILE A 131 0.44 1.97 -3.40
CA ILE A 131 -0.05 0.77 -4.07
C ILE A 131 -1.26 1.16 -4.90
N ASP A 132 -1.19 0.93 -6.21
CA ASP A 132 -2.27 1.27 -7.13
C ASP A 132 -3.45 0.31 -6.91
N LEU A 133 -4.33 0.68 -5.98
CA LEU A 133 -5.52 -0.09 -5.63
C LEU A 133 -6.51 -0.14 -6.80
N GLN A 134 -6.49 0.81 -7.74
CA GLN A 134 -7.33 0.73 -8.94
C GLN A 134 -6.87 -0.43 -9.84
N LYS A 135 -5.56 -0.62 -9.96
CA LYS A 135 -4.98 -1.76 -10.68
C LYS A 135 -5.22 -3.09 -9.94
N LEU A 136 -5.15 -3.10 -8.61
CA LEU A 136 -5.34 -4.32 -7.81
C LEU A 136 -6.81 -4.72 -7.63
N LEU A 137 -7.73 -3.76 -7.69
CA LEU A 137 -9.17 -3.95 -7.57
C LEU A 137 -9.85 -3.50 -8.87
N PRO A 138 -9.63 -4.19 -10.00
CA PRO A 138 -10.27 -3.81 -11.25
C PRO A 138 -11.79 -3.91 -11.11
N ARG A 139 -12.51 -3.04 -11.81
CA ARG A 139 -13.97 -3.12 -11.90
C ARG A 139 -14.38 -4.52 -12.30
N SER A 140 -15.23 -5.15 -11.48
CA SER A 140 -15.86 -6.41 -11.87
C SER A 140 -16.70 -6.14 -13.10
N ASN A 141 -16.30 -6.71 -14.24
CA ASN A 141 -17.00 -6.51 -15.51
C ASN A 141 -18.28 -7.36 -15.52
N SER A 142 -19.16 -7.17 -14.54
CA SER A 142 -20.51 -7.72 -14.54
C SER A 142 -21.36 -6.90 -15.49
N ARG A 143 -21.16 -7.15 -16.79
CA ARG A 143 -22.11 -6.78 -17.83
C ARG A 143 -23.44 -7.46 -17.46
N SER A 144 -24.38 -6.71 -16.91
CA SER A 144 -25.72 -7.22 -16.60
C SER A 144 -26.31 -7.85 -17.88
N PRO A 145 -26.95 -9.03 -17.82
CA PRO A 145 -27.74 -9.49 -18.94
C PRO A 145 -28.85 -8.47 -19.13
N ALA A 146 -28.82 -7.77 -20.28
CA ALA A 146 -29.86 -6.84 -20.67
C ALA A 146 -31.20 -7.52 -20.50
N THR A 147 -32.05 -6.92 -19.68
CA THR A 147 -33.44 -7.32 -19.48
C THR A 147 -34.10 -7.40 -20.85
N ALA A 148 -34.30 -8.62 -21.35
CA ALA A 148 -35.12 -8.85 -22.52
C ALA A 148 -36.56 -8.54 -22.10
N LYS A 149 -36.98 -7.30 -22.35
CA LYS A 149 -38.39 -6.89 -22.28
C LYS A 149 -39.15 -7.75 -23.29
N ARG A 150 -39.72 -8.86 -22.82
CA ARG A 150 -40.78 -9.59 -23.51
C ARG A 150 -42.11 -9.02 -23.05
N THR A 151 -42.74 -8.20 -23.89
CA THR A 151 -44.21 -8.12 -24.05
C THR A 151 -44.56 -7.13 -25.18
N PRO A 152 -45.70 -7.30 -25.86
CA PRO A 152 -46.66 -8.40 -25.82
C PRO A 152 -46.54 -9.41 -26.97
#